data_AF-A0A5T2C5L7-F1
#
_entry.id   AF-A0A5T2C5L7-F1
#
_cell.length_a   1.000
_cell.length_b   1.000
_cell.length_c   1.000
_cell.angle_alpha   90.00
_cell.angle_beta   90.00
_cell.angle_gamma   90.00
#
_symmetry.space_group_name_H-M   'P 1'
#
loop_
_entity.id
_entity.type
_entity.pdbx_description
1 polymer ?
#
loop_
_entity_poly.entity_id
_entity_poly.type
_entity_poly.pdbx_seq_one_letter_code
_entity_poly.pdbx_strand_id
1 'polypeptide(L)'
;MGSDFNKAAGLPEDFKIHKSTLDEIERYNTDLNAHTANYLGVSSYYSNIDMANTIKQYYNKFDEILNHTFNNASKTSFTEVDLNSLPKGVSMSVGDFDFASPLNLESKTITNYYNTQEQYNEIEQLGILGHINTGLQPLNFTPQSMQTQNTSNKYTFNPDMSVYPQNEDGSYSKEALFMSFLKSTGADVLKGGNTTMNPIVKSFKEAMAKESFDGSLASLDDIMTGKVDFASLLKGYAQDGWLDADIYAMEKGVAWQNAIIGYGGALFDNQFNQAKANGWKASNQSIDSYVNSIMDRLNNLLGQTRV
;
A
#
# COMPACT_ATOMS: atom_id res chain seq x y z
N MET A 1 -2.60 -25.40 10.92
CA MET A 1 -3.75 -25.22 11.83
C MET A 1 -4.87 -26.17 11.41
N GLY A 2 -5.83 -26.43 12.30
CA GLY A 2 -6.95 -27.36 12.04
C GLY A 2 -8.18 -26.67 11.43
N SER A 3 -9.20 -27.48 11.12
CA SER A 3 -10.48 -27.04 10.52
C SER A 3 -11.20 -25.93 11.29
N ASP A 4 -11.14 -25.94 12.62
CA ASP A 4 -11.75 -24.90 13.46
C ASP A 4 -11.15 -23.51 13.20
N PHE A 5 -9.83 -23.43 13.00
CA PHE A 5 -9.17 -22.17 12.66
C PHE A 5 -9.60 -21.72 11.26
N ASN A 6 -9.62 -22.61 10.27
CA ASN A 6 -10.04 -22.29 8.92
C ASN A 6 -11.47 -21.72 8.90
N LYS A 7 -12.38 -22.37 9.64
CA LYS A 7 -13.75 -21.88 9.81
C LYS A 7 -13.81 -20.49 10.43
N ALA A 8 -13.06 -20.23 11.50
CA ALA A 8 -13.00 -18.92 12.14
C ALA A 8 -12.39 -17.84 11.23
N ALA A 9 -11.40 -18.21 10.42
CA ALA A 9 -10.73 -17.36 9.47
C ALA A 9 -11.42 -17.27 8.09
N GLY A 10 -12.57 -17.93 7.89
CA GLY A 10 -13.27 -17.95 6.59
C GLY A 10 -12.47 -18.58 5.44
N LEU A 11 -11.50 -19.45 5.76
CA LEU A 11 -10.68 -20.17 4.79
C LEU A 11 -11.40 -21.44 4.29
N PRO A 12 -11.09 -21.93 3.08
CA PRO A 12 -11.51 -23.26 2.64
C PRO A 12 -11.11 -24.34 3.67
N GLU A 13 -11.93 -25.39 3.77
CA GLU A 13 -11.74 -26.44 4.79
C GLU A 13 -10.37 -27.12 4.70
N ASP A 14 -9.88 -27.34 3.47
CA ASP A 14 -8.60 -27.96 3.14
C ASP A 14 -7.42 -26.99 3.05
N PHE A 15 -7.67 -25.68 3.20
CA PHE A 15 -6.61 -24.66 3.10
C PHE A 15 -5.58 -24.82 4.21
N LYS A 16 -4.30 -24.86 3.85
CA LYS A 16 -3.24 -25.11 4.83
C LYS A 16 -2.54 -23.81 5.23
N ILE A 17 -2.65 -23.44 6.50
CA ILE A 17 -1.80 -22.42 7.11
C ILE A 17 -0.99 -23.02 8.24
N HIS A 18 0.34 -22.89 8.16
CA HIS A 18 1.26 -23.44 9.15
C HIS A 18 1.35 -22.54 10.38
N LYS A 19 1.60 -23.13 11.56
CA LYS A 19 1.72 -22.36 12.82
C LYS A 19 2.84 -21.34 12.75
N SER A 20 3.97 -21.68 12.11
CA SER A 20 5.11 -20.77 11.95
C SER A 20 4.74 -19.48 11.21
N THR A 21 3.79 -19.51 10.29
CA THR A 21 3.27 -18.29 9.64
C THR A 21 2.60 -17.37 10.65
N LEU A 22 1.76 -17.92 11.54
CA LEU A 22 1.05 -17.13 12.54
C LEU A 22 2.00 -16.58 13.60
N ASP A 23 2.96 -17.41 14.04
CA ASP A 23 4.02 -16.99 14.96
C ASP A 23 4.86 -15.85 14.35
N GLU A 24 5.13 -15.90 13.04
CA GLU A 24 5.86 -14.85 12.33
C GLU A 24 5.04 -13.55 12.20
N ILE A 25 3.71 -13.62 12.00
CA ILE A 25 2.84 -12.43 12.01
C ILE A 25 2.90 -11.76 13.39
N GLU A 26 2.80 -12.55 14.47
CA GLU A 26 2.88 -12.05 15.84
C GLU A 26 4.26 -11.42 16.13
N ARG A 27 5.34 -12.11 15.76
CA ARG A 27 6.71 -11.61 15.90
C ARG A 27 6.91 -10.29 15.15
N TYR A 28 6.57 -10.26 13.86
CA TYR A 28 6.71 -9.07 13.01
C TYR A 28 6.00 -7.86 13.62
N ASN A 29 4.72 -8.02 13.99
CA ASN A 29 3.92 -6.94 14.55
C ASN A 29 4.39 -6.50 15.94
N THR A 30 4.95 -7.41 16.73
CA THR A 30 5.56 -7.07 18.02
C THR A 30 6.83 -6.26 17.83
N ASP A 31 7.73 -6.71 16.94
CA ASP A 31 9.01 -6.05 16.66
C ASP A 31 8.83 -4.67 16.00
N LEU A 32 7.92 -4.57 15.02
CA LEU A 32 7.57 -3.32 14.35
C LEU A 32 7.12 -2.24 15.35
N ASN A 33 6.37 -2.65 16.37
CA ASN A 33 5.77 -1.74 17.35
C ASN A 33 6.55 -1.64 18.68
N ALA A 34 7.68 -2.34 18.81
CA ALA A 34 8.45 -2.40 20.04
C ALA A 34 8.94 -1.02 20.51
N HIS A 35 9.32 -0.14 19.58
CA HIS A 35 9.77 1.20 19.91
C HIS A 35 8.67 2.01 20.63
N THR A 36 7.47 2.02 20.06
CA THR A 36 6.31 2.72 20.64
C THR A 36 5.90 2.12 21.97
N ALA A 37 5.88 0.79 22.09
CA ALA A 37 5.56 0.12 23.35
C ALA A 37 6.56 0.49 24.46
N ASN A 38 7.86 0.46 24.16
CA ASN A 38 8.92 0.84 25.10
C ASN A 38 8.85 2.32 25.50
N TYR A 39 8.62 3.21 24.53
CA TYR A 39 8.48 4.65 24.78
C TYR A 39 7.32 4.96 25.75
N LEU A 40 6.20 4.24 25.60
CA LEU A 40 5.03 4.40 26.45
C LEU A 40 5.09 3.60 27.76
N GLY A 41 6.16 2.83 27.98
CA GLY A 41 6.33 2.01 29.19
C GLY A 41 5.31 0.86 29.30
N VAL A 42 4.82 0.33 28.18
CA VAL A 42 3.87 -0.79 28.15
C VAL A 42 4.53 -2.09 27.70
N SER A 43 4.01 -3.22 28.18
CA SER A 43 4.55 -4.55 27.88
C SER A 43 4.30 -5.01 26.43
N SER A 44 3.24 -4.51 25.80
CA SER A 44 2.87 -4.86 24.44
C SER A 44 2.05 -3.75 23.78
N TYR A 45 2.16 -3.66 22.45
CA TYR A 45 1.38 -2.71 21.66
C TYR A 45 -0.08 -3.15 21.51
N TYR A 46 -0.30 -4.43 21.23
CA TYR A 46 -1.61 -5.07 21.23
C TYR A 46 -1.81 -5.83 22.56
N SER A 47 -2.97 -5.67 23.18
CA SER A 47 -3.36 -6.49 24.33
C SER A 47 -4.01 -7.80 23.89
N ASN A 48 -4.55 -7.85 22.68
CA ASN A 48 -5.03 -9.07 22.03
C ASN A 48 -4.91 -8.94 20.50
N ILE A 49 -4.52 -10.01 19.83
CA ILE A 49 -4.52 -10.12 18.36
C ILE A 49 -5.50 -11.22 17.98
N ASP A 50 -6.56 -10.87 17.26
CA ASP A 50 -7.44 -11.86 16.64
C ASP A 50 -6.82 -12.33 15.32
N MET A 51 -6.01 -13.38 15.42
CA MET A 51 -5.28 -13.94 14.29
C MET A 51 -6.22 -14.51 13.22
N ALA A 52 -7.33 -15.13 13.62
CA ALA A 52 -8.30 -15.69 12.68
C ALA A 52 -8.99 -14.57 11.89
N ASN A 53 -9.43 -13.50 12.57
CA ASN A 53 -9.98 -12.34 11.89
C ASN A 53 -8.94 -11.66 10.98
N THR A 54 -7.71 -11.48 11.43
CA THR A 54 -6.64 -10.88 10.60
C THR A 54 -6.43 -11.67 9.31
N ILE A 55 -6.28 -13.00 9.41
CA ILE A 55 -6.13 -13.87 8.25
C ILE A 55 -7.37 -13.83 7.35
N LYS A 56 -8.58 -13.80 7.91
CA LYS A 56 -9.83 -13.70 7.15
C LYS A 56 -9.84 -12.48 6.24
N GLN A 57 -9.51 -11.30 6.77
CA GLN A 57 -9.57 -10.08 5.97
C GLN A 57 -8.55 -10.09 4.83
N TYR A 58 -7.32 -10.53 5.10
CA TYR A 58 -6.31 -10.70 4.06
C TYR A 58 -6.75 -11.72 3.01
N TYR A 59 -7.26 -12.89 3.44
CA TYR A 59 -7.71 -13.92 2.52
C TYR A 59 -8.85 -13.45 1.63
N ASN A 60 -9.82 -12.71 2.17
CA ASN A 60 -10.91 -12.14 1.38
C ASN A 60 -10.40 -11.22 0.27
N LYS A 61 -9.41 -10.36 0.57
CA LYS A 61 -8.81 -9.46 -0.44
C LYS A 61 -7.98 -10.22 -1.46
N PHE A 62 -7.22 -11.21 -1.01
CA PHE A 62 -6.49 -12.11 -1.89
C PHE A 62 -7.43 -12.86 -2.84
N ASP A 63 -8.53 -13.42 -2.33
CA ASP A 63 -9.51 -14.15 -3.15
C ASP A 63 -10.26 -13.22 -4.12
N GLU A 64 -10.58 -12.00 -3.71
CA GLU A 64 -11.13 -10.94 -4.58
C GLU A 64 -10.19 -10.67 -5.77
N ILE A 65 -8.87 -10.53 -5.53
CA ILE A 65 -7.85 -10.34 -6.56
C ILE A 65 -7.76 -11.55 -7.49
N LEU A 66 -7.72 -12.77 -6.96
CA LEU A 66 -7.65 -13.98 -7.77
C LEU A 66 -8.89 -14.15 -8.65
N ASN A 67 -10.07 -13.87 -8.11
CA ASN A 67 -11.33 -13.93 -8.84
C ASN A 67 -11.39 -12.88 -9.95
N HIS A 68 -10.86 -11.68 -9.72
CA HIS A 68 -10.73 -10.66 -10.76
C HIS A 68 -9.87 -11.13 -11.93
N THR A 69 -8.69 -11.73 -11.65
CA THR A 69 -7.74 -12.13 -12.70
C THR A 69 -8.18 -13.39 -13.45
N PHE A 70 -8.65 -14.43 -12.75
CA PHE A 70 -8.87 -15.74 -13.35
C PHE A 70 -10.34 -16.10 -13.58
N ASN A 71 -11.27 -15.33 -13.00
CA ASN A 71 -12.70 -15.65 -12.98
C ASN A 71 -12.97 -17.11 -12.54
N ASN A 72 -12.17 -17.62 -11.60
CA ASN A 72 -12.23 -19.00 -11.14
C ASN A 72 -11.78 -19.12 -9.67
N ALA A 73 -12.74 -19.06 -8.75
CA ALA A 73 -12.52 -19.20 -7.31
C ALA A 73 -11.93 -20.55 -6.89
N SER A 74 -12.12 -21.58 -7.72
CA SER A 74 -11.67 -22.95 -7.44
C SER A 74 -10.24 -23.25 -7.90
N LYS A 75 -9.55 -22.29 -8.55
CA LYS A 75 -8.16 -22.48 -8.96
C LYS A 75 -7.26 -22.56 -7.73
N THR A 76 -6.57 -23.69 -7.57
CA THR A 76 -5.67 -23.98 -6.43
C THR A 76 -4.21 -24.15 -6.82
N SER A 77 -3.89 -24.15 -8.11
CA SER A 77 -2.55 -24.29 -8.67
C SER A 77 -2.27 -23.21 -9.73
N PHE A 78 -1.08 -22.62 -9.65
CA PHE A 78 -0.66 -21.45 -10.42
C PHE A 78 0.71 -21.68 -11.08
N THR A 79 0.76 -21.60 -12.40
CA THR A 79 1.99 -21.64 -13.20
C THR A 79 2.66 -20.27 -13.24
N GLU A 80 3.91 -20.18 -13.69
CA GLU A 80 4.56 -18.87 -13.90
C GLU A 80 3.78 -17.95 -14.86
N VAL A 81 3.06 -18.52 -15.83
CA VAL A 81 2.18 -17.76 -16.72
C VAL A 81 1.04 -17.13 -15.92
N ASP A 82 0.41 -17.90 -15.02
CA ASP A 82 -0.63 -17.39 -14.12
C ASP A 82 -0.09 -16.26 -13.23
N LEU A 83 1.11 -16.43 -12.67
CA LEU A 83 1.75 -15.40 -11.82
C LEU A 83 1.97 -14.08 -12.58
N ASN A 84 2.36 -14.16 -13.85
CA ASN A 84 2.58 -12.99 -14.68
C ASN A 84 1.28 -12.24 -15.01
N SER A 85 0.15 -12.93 -15.05
CA SER A 85 -1.19 -12.34 -15.26
C SER A 85 -1.77 -11.63 -14.04
N LEU A 86 -1.23 -11.86 -12.84
CA LEU A 86 -1.69 -11.19 -11.63
C LEU A 86 -1.29 -9.69 -11.61
N PRO A 87 -2.12 -8.83 -11.00
CA PRO A 87 -1.83 -7.41 -10.86
C PRO A 87 -0.55 -7.17 -10.05
N LYS A 88 0.16 -6.09 -10.39
CA LYS A 88 1.37 -5.60 -9.69
C LYS A 88 1.03 -4.71 -8.49
N GLY A 89 -0.22 -4.26 -8.41
CA GLY A 89 -0.78 -3.60 -7.24
C GLY A 89 -2.25 -3.29 -7.42
N VAL A 90 -2.85 -2.77 -6.37
CA VAL A 90 -4.24 -2.30 -6.36
C VAL A 90 -4.34 -0.98 -5.61
N SER A 91 -5.32 -0.15 -5.97
CA SER A 91 -5.74 0.97 -5.11
C SER A 91 -6.96 0.53 -4.33
N MET A 92 -6.98 0.87 -3.04
CA MET A 92 -8.09 0.61 -2.16
C MET A 92 -8.72 1.92 -1.70
N SER A 93 -10.03 1.88 -1.50
CA SER A 93 -10.79 3.05 -1.07
C SER A 93 -10.23 3.64 0.22
N VAL A 94 -9.87 4.92 0.24
CA VAL A 94 -9.17 5.52 1.40
C VAL A 94 -10.13 5.73 2.57
N GLY A 95 -11.40 6.06 2.31
CA GLY A 95 -12.43 6.31 3.33
C GLY A 95 -11.98 7.31 4.41
N ASP A 96 -12.64 7.28 5.58
CA ASP A 96 -12.17 8.03 6.76
C ASP A 96 -10.89 7.36 7.28
N PHE A 97 -9.73 7.89 6.92
CA PHE A 97 -8.44 7.43 7.43
C PHE A 97 -8.37 7.65 8.95
N ASP A 98 -8.48 6.56 9.71
CA ASP A 98 -8.34 6.57 11.17
C ASP A 98 -6.91 6.20 11.55
N PHE A 99 -6.04 7.21 11.64
CA PHE A 99 -4.66 7.06 12.11
C PHE A 99 -4.56 6.36 13.47
N ALA A 100 -5.57 6.53 14.34
CA ALA A 100 -5.54 5.99 15.69
C ALA A 100 -5.80 4.48 15.72
N SER A 101 -6.59 3.96 14.78
CA SER A 101 -6.89 2.54 14.68
C SER A 101 -5.88 1.77 13.79
N PRO A 102 -5.76 0.45 13.97
CA PRO A 102 -5.21 -0.42 12.93
C PRO A 102 -6.10 -0.40 11.68
N LEU A 103 -5.52 -0.74 10.53
CA LEU A 103 -6.25 -0.87 9.28
C LEU A 103 -7.38 -1.89 9.40
N ASN A 104 -8.53 -1.59 8.78
CA ASN A 104 -9.63 -2.53 8.62
C ASN A 104 -9.86 -2.78 7.12
N LEU A 105 -9.40 -3.92 6.60
CA LEU A 105 -9.53 -4.24 5.18
C LEU A 105 -10.97 -4.58 4.78
N GLU A 106 -11.83 -5.01 5.73
CA GLU A 106 -13.25 -5.27 5.43
C GLU A 106 -14.01 -3.98 5.07
N SER A 107 -13.57 -2.83 5.59
CA SER A 107 -14.14 -1.52 5.22
C SER A 107 -13.56 -0.92 3.94
N LYS A 108 -12.67 -1.64 3.25
CA LYS A 108 -11.96 -1.16 2.07
C LYS A 108 -12.46 -1.91 0.84
N THR A 109 -12.64 -1.19 -0.26
CA THR A 109 -12.98 -1.77 -1.57
C THR A 109 -11.81 -1.57 -2.52
N ILE A 110 -11.50 -2.57 -3.35
CA ILE A 110 -10.52 -2.37 -4.42
C ILE A 110 -11.18 -1.52 -5.51
N THR A 111 -10.60 -0.37 -5.82
CA THR A 111 -11.13 0.57 -6.81
C THR A 111 -10.39 0.50 -8.13
N ASN A 112 -9.14 0.04 -8.11
CA ASN A 112 -8.32 -0.06 -9.30
C ASN A 112 -7.40 -1.28 -9.24
N TYR A 113 -7.19 -1.91 -10.40
CA TYR A 113 -6.20 -2.97 -10.61
C TYR A 113 -5.11 -2.48 -11.56
N TYR A 114 -3.85 -2.62 -11.17
CA TYR A 114 -2.68 -2.26 -11.99
C TYR A 114 -2.03 -3.54 -12.52
N ASN A 115 -2.39 -3.92 -13.75
CA ASN A 115 -2.03 -5.22 -14.32
C ASN A 115 -0.59 -5.27 -14.85
N THR A 116 -0.02 -4.10 -15.18
CA THR A 116 1.37 -3.99 -15.62
C THR A 116 2.21 -3.17 -14.64
N GLN A 117 3.53 -3.33 -14.70
CA GLN A 117 4.44 -2.57 -13.85
C GLN A 117 4.41 -1.07 -14.20
N GLU A 118 4.20 -0.74 -15.48
CA GLU A 118 4.06 0.65 -15.95
C GLU A 118 2.84 1.32 -15.33
N GLN A 119 1.69 0.63 -15.29
CA GLN A 119 0.48 1.16 -14.66
C GLN A 119 0.67 1.39 -13.16
N TYR A 120 1.31 0.45 -12.46
CA TYR A 120 1.62 0.58 -11.03
C TYR A 120 2.57 1.75 -10.77
N ASN A 121 3.66 1.84 -11.54
CA ASN A 121 4.61 2.93 -11.40
C ASN A 121 3.94 4.28 -11.72
N GLU A 122 3.06 4.34 -12.71
CA GLU A 122 2.38 5.58 -13.09
C GLU A 122 1.46 6.10 -11.96
N ILE A 123 0.67 5.24 -11.31
CA ILE A 123 -0.15 5.70 -10.17
C ILE A 123 0.71 6.10 -8.97
N GLU A 124 1.82 5.41 -8.71
CA GLU A 124 2.75 5.79 -7.64
C GLU A 124 3.31 7.20 -7.89
N GLN A 125 3.72 7.48 -9.13
CA GLN A 125 4.21 8.79 -9.53
C GLN A 125 3.12 9.87 -9.47
N LEU A 126 1.90 9.56 -9.91
CA LEU A 126 0.77 10.48 -9.84
C LEU A 126 0.35 10.76 -8.39
N GLY A 127 0.47 9.78 -7.49
CA GLY A 127 0.26 9.98 -6.06
C GLY A 127 1.22 11.00 -5.47
N ILE A 128 2.49 10.94 -5.86
CA ILE A 128 3.52 11.87 -5.40
C ILE A 128 3.35 13.24 -6.05
N LEU A 129 3.32 13.30 -7.38
CA LEU A 129 3.27 14.57 -8.12
C LEU A 129 1.93 15.27 -7.93
N GLY A 130 0.82 14.56 -7.99
CA GLY A 130 -0.50 15.14 -7.76
C GLY A 130 -0.82 15.35 -6.28
N HIS A 131 0.05 14.91 -5.36
CA HIS A 131 -0.22 14.87 -3.93
C HIS A 131 -1.56 14.17 -3.65
N ILE A 132 -1.78 13.01 -4.29
CA ILE A 132 -3.02 12.23 -4.20
C ILE A 132 -2.81 11.09 -3.22
N ASN A 133 -3.71 10.93 -2.25
CA ASN A 133 -3.76 9.69 -1.48
C ASN A 133 -4.41 8.60 -2.35
N THR A 134 -3.56 7.80 -2.98
CA THR A 134 -3.98 6.80 -3.96
C THR A 134 -4.54 5.54 -3.32
N GLY A 135 -4.32 5.32 -2.02
CA GLY A 135 -4.63 4.04 -1.37
C GLY A 135 -3.88 2.86 -1.99
N LEU A 136 -2.75 3.11 -2.66
CA LEU A 136 -1.98 2.12 -3.40
C LEU A 136 -1.40 1.05 -2.48
N GLN A 137 -1.57 -0.21 -2.85
CA GLN A 137 -1.01 -1.39 -2.20
C GLN A 137 -0.20 -2.20 -3.23
N PRO A 138 1.10 -2.44 -2.97
CA PRO A 138 1.93 -3.26 -3.85
C PRO A 138 1.52 -4.73 -3.76
N LEU A 139 1.64 -5.44 -4.89
CA LEU A 139 1.46 -6.88 -4.96
C LEU A 139 2.67 -7.52 -5.64
N ASN A 140 3.19 -8.58 -5.06
CA ASN A 140 4.35 -9.27 -5.59
C ASN A 140 4.15 -10.78 -5.58
N PHE A 141 3.81 -11.34 -6.75
CA PHE A 141 3.59 -12.76 -6.99
C PHE A 141 4.74 -13.43 -7.75
N THR A 142 5.94 -12.85 -7.73
CA THR A 142 7.10 -13.46 -8.38
C THR A 142 7.52 -14.76 -7.69
N PRO A 143 8.13 -15.73 -8.40
CA PRO A 143 8.73 -16.92 -7.78
C PRO A 143 9.60 -16.62 -6.56
N GLN A 144 10.37 -15.53 -6.60
CA GLN A 144 11.25 -15.08 -5.51
C GLN A 144 10.46 -14.67 -4.26
N SER A 145 9.28 -14.09 -4.42
CA SER A 145 8.40 -13.73 -3.28
C SER A 145 7.93 -14.96 -2.50
N MET A 146 7.84 -16.12 -3.18
CA MET A 146 7.43 -17.41 -2.61
C MET A 146 8.60 -18.22 -2.03
N GLN A 147 9.77 -17.59 -1.83
CA GLN A 147 10.91 -18.20 -1.14
C GLN A 147 11.13 -17.56 0.23
N THR A 148 11.64 -18.33 1.19
CA THR A 148 12.12 -17.81 2.47
C THR A 148 13.31 -16.91 2.20
N GLN A 149 13.28 -15.67 2.68
CA GLN A 149 14.42 -14.77 2.51
C GLN A 149 15.46 -15.03 3.60
N ASN A 150 16.73 -15.08 3.23
CA ASN A 150 17.83 -15.16 4.19
C ASN A 150 18.18 -13.75 4.70
N THR A 151 17.28 -13.13 5.45
CA THR A 151 17.45 -11.81 6.06
C THR A 151 17.40 -11.89 7.58
N SER A 152 18.28 -11.14 8.25
CA SER A 152 18.25 -10.95 9.71
C SER A 152 17.41 -9.73 10.13
N ASN A 153 16.70 -9.09 9.20
CA ASN A 153 15.90 -7.91 9.49
C ASN A 153 14.60 -8.28 10.21
N LYS A 154 14.54 -7.99 11.51
CA LYS A 154 13.33 -8.18 12.32
C LYS A 154 12.15 -7.29 11.90
N TYR A 155 12.38 -6.20 11.16
CA TYR A 155 11.33 -5.31 10.65
C TYR A 155 10.77 -5.74 9.29
N THR A 156 11.04 -6.97 8.86
CA THR A 156 10.46 -7.55 7.64
C THR A 156 9.64 -8.78 8.02
N PHE A 157 8.42 -8.87 7.53
CA PHE A 157 7.62 -10.10 7.62
C PHE A 157 8.20 -11.14 6.66
N ASN A 158 8.72 -12.24 7.19
CA ASN A 158 9.44 -13.25 6.42
C ASN A 158 9.07 -14.67 6.88
N PRO A 159 7.89 -15.17 6.49
CA PRO A 159 7.45 -16.51 6.87
C PRO A 159 8.35 -17.58 6.26
N ASP A 160 8.47 -18.71 6.96
CA ASP A 160 9.11 -19.90 6.42
C ASP A 160 8.26 -20.49 5.28
N MET A 161 8.77 -20.36 4.06
CA MET A 161 8.15 -20.87 2.84
C MET A 161 8.41 -22.36 2.59
N SER A 162 9.32 -23.00 3.34
CA SER A 162 9.63 -24.42 3.14
C SER A 162 8.44 -25.35 3.45
N VAL A 163 7.49 -24.87 4.25
CA VAL A 163 6.22 -25.56 4.57
C VAL A 163 5.15 -25.41 3.48
N TYR A 164 5.41 -24.59 2.45
CA TYR A 164 4.56 -24.38 1.27
C TYR A 164 5.34 -24.74 -0.01
N PRO A 165 5.74 -26.01 -0.19
CA PRO A 165 6.57 -26.41 -1.31
C PRO A 165 5.84 -26.21 -2.65
N GLN A 166 6.63 -25.98 -3.69
CA GLN A 166 6.17 -26.03 -5.08
C GLN A 166 5.65 -27.45 -5.39
N ASN A 167 4.61 -27.54 -6.22
CA ASN A 167 4.08 -28.81 -6.70
C ASN A 167 5.09 -29.53 -7.60
N GLU A 168 4.94 -30.84 -7.77
CA GLU A 168 5.85 -31.67 -8.58
C GLU A 168 5.96 -31.20 -10.05
N ASP A 169 4.90 -30.59 -10.58
CA ASP A 169 4.84 -30.04 -11.94
C ASP A 169 5.43 -28.63 -12.07
N GLY A 170 5.99 -28.07 -10.99
CA GLY A 170 6.54 -26.72 -10.96
C GLY A 170 5.49 -25.62 -10.76
N SER A 171 4.22 -25.95 -10.54
CA SER A 171 3.21 -24.95 -10.17
C SER A 171 3.26 -24.61 -8.68
N TYR A 172 2.72 -23.45 -8.30
CA TYR A 172 2.60 -22.99 -6.92
C TYR A 172 1.19 -23.23 -6.40
N SER A 173 1.06 -23.60 -5.12
CA SER A 173 -0.25 -23.74 -4.47
C SER A 173 -0.89 -22.39 -4.14
N LYS A 174 -2.20 -22.40 -3.90
CA LYS A 174 -2.95 -21.21 -3.42
C LYS A 174 -2.40 -20.69 -2.09
N GLU A 175 -1.92 -21.58 -1.22
CA GLU A 175 -1.28 -21.25 0.05
C GLU A 175 0.04 -20.51 -0.14
N ALA A 176 0.92 -21.01 -1.03
CA ALA A 176 2.20 -20.35 -1.34
C ALA A 176 1.96 -18.94 -1.90
N LEU A 177 0.98 -18.82 -2.79
CA LEU A 177 0.59 -17.55 -3.38
C LEU A 177 -0.01 -16.58 -2.34
N PHE A 178 -0.82 -17.09 -1.40
CA PHE A 178 -1.34 -16.29 -0.28
C PHE A 178 -0.22 -15.79 0.64
N MET A 179 0.82 -16.58 0.89
CA MET A 179 1.99 -16.10 1.66
C MET A 179 2.73 -14.98 0.94
N SER A 180 2.88 -15.08 -0.37
CA SER A 180 3.46 -14.04 -1.21
C SER A 180 2.62 -12.74 -1.16
N PHE A 181 1.29 -12.86 -1.18
CA PHE A 181 0.37 -11.74 -0.94
C PHE A 181 0.57 -11.09 0.44
N LEU A 182 0.63 -11.88 1.52
CA LEU A 182 0.90 -11.38 2.87
C LEU A 182 2.25 -10.64 2.94
N LYS A 183 3.30 -11.19 2.29
CA LYS A 183 4.62 -10.55 2.21
C LYS A 183 4.57 -9.20 1.49
N SER A 184 3.76 -9.07 0.43
CA SER A 184 3.62 -7.79 -0.27
C SER A 184 2.83 -6.73 0.51
N THR A 185 1.93 -7.16 1.40
CA THR A 185 1.07 -6.26 2.20
C THR A 185 1.60 -6.01 3.61
N GLY A 186 2.71 -6.63 4.01
CA GLY A 186 3.33 -6.48 5.32
C GLY A 186 2.76 -7.38 6.42
N ALA A 187 1.57 -7.97 6.25
CA ALA A 187 0.89 -8.79 7.25
C ALA A 187 0.72 -8.08 8.62
N ASP A 188 0.40 -6.78 8.57
CA ASP A 188 0.02 -5.99 9.74
C ASP A 188 -1.21 -6.59 10.45
N VAL A 189 -1.25 -6.46 11.78
CA VAL A 189 -2.44 -6.79 12.56
C VAL A 189 -3.58 -5.84 12.19
N LEU A 190 -4.75 -6.43 11.87
CA LEU A 190 -5.91 -5.69 11.40
C LEU A 190 -6.96 -5.50 12.52
N LYS A 191 -7.71 -4.40 12.41
CA LYS A 191 -8.87 -4.10 13.26
C LYS A 191 -10.02 -5.04 12.92
N GLY A 192 -10.69 -5.55 13.95
CA GLY A 192 -11.85 -6.43 13.83
C GLY A 192 -11.74 -7.64 14.76
N GLY A 193 -12.80 -8.45 14.80
CA GLY A 193 -12.90 -9.55 15.75
C GLY A 193 -12.64 -9.09 17.18
N ASN A 194 -11.78 -9.82 17.88
CA ASN A 194 -11.35 -9.49 19.25
C ASN A 194 -10.03 -8.70 19.30
N THR A 195 -9.44 -8.27 18.17
CA THR A 195 -8.18 -7.52 18.17
C THR A 195 -8.34 -6.25 18.99
N THR A 196 -7.47 -6.09 19.99
CA THR A 196 -7.51 -4.95 20.91
C THR A 196 -6.12 -4.37 21.08
N MET A 197 -6.00 -3.06 20.84
CA MET A 197 -4.79 -2.29 21.12
C MET A 197 -4.68 -2.01 22.61
N ASN A 198 -3.46 -1.95 23.13
CA ASN A 198 -3.23 -1.52 24.50
C ASN A 198 -3.89 -0.14 24.74
N PRO A 199 -4.67 0.06 25.81
CA PRO A 199 -5.38 1.32 26.06
C PRO A 199 -4.48 2.56 26.08
N ILE A 200 -3.26 2.45 26.63
CA ILE A 200 -2.30 3.57 26.68
C ILE A 200 -1.82 3.91 25.27
N VAL A 201 -1.52 2.90 24.46
CA VAL A 201 -1.12 3.07 23.06
C VAL A 201 -2.26 3.71 22.26
N LYS A 202 -3.50 3.24 22.46
CA LYS A 202 -4.68 3.79 21.80
C LYS A 202 -4.85 5.29 22.14
N SER A 203 -4.81 5.65 23.42
CA SER A 203 -4.91 7.06 23.83
C SER A 203 -3.77 7.91 23.28
N PHE A 204 -2.55 7.38 23.24
CA PHE A 204 -1.41 8.05 22.62
C PHE A 204 -1.63 8.30 21.12
N LYS A 205 -2.09 7.29 20.37
CA LYS A 205 -2.38 7.46 18.94
C LYS A 205 -3.56 8.39 18.67
N GLU A 206 -4.60 8.37 19.51
CA GLU A 206 -5.72 9.31 19.41
C GLU A 206 -5.26 10.75 19.67
N ALA A 207 -4.30 10.97 20.57
CA ALA A 207 -3.69 12.28 20.76
C ALA A 207 -2.85 12.69 19.54
N MET A 208 -2.02 11.79 19.01
CA MET A 208 -1.24 12.06 17.79
C MET A 208 -2.13 12.34 16.59
N ALA A 209 -3.24 11.62 16.42
CA ALA A 209 -4.18 11.80 15.31
C ALA A 209 -4.76 13.23 15.28
N LYS A 210 -4.96 13.87 16.43
CA LYS A 210 -5.46 15.25 16.52
C LYS A 210 -4.45 16.29 16.04
N GLU A 211 -3.16 15.96 16.10
CA GLU A 211 -2.05 16.80 15.64
C GLU A 211 -1.56 16.39 14.26
N SER A 212 -2.13 15.33 13.67
CA SER A 212 -1.75 14.80 12.37
C SER A 212 -2.66 15.36 11.28
N PHE A 213 -2.10 15.61 10.10
CA PHE A 213 -2.84 15.95 8.90
C PHE A 213 -2.40 15.04 7.75
N ASP A 214 -3.36 14.67 6.89
CA ASP A 214 -3.02 14.04 5.62
C ASP A 214 -2.40 15.12 4.72
N GLY A 215 -1.18 14.87 4.25
CA GLY A 215 -0.45 15.78 3.37
C GLY A 215 -0.96 15.77 1.92
N SER A 216 -1.87 14.85 1.58
CA SER A 216 -2.50 14.81 0.27
C SER A 216 -3.53 15.92 0.09
N LEU A 217 -3.65 16.39 -1.15
CA LEU A 217 -4.65 17.37 -1.55
C LEU A 217 -6.04 16.72 -1.68
N ALA A 218 -6.09 15.46 -2.12
CA ALA A 218 -7.33 14.70 -2.24
C ALA A 218 -7.04 13.19 -2.23
N SER A 219 -8.03 12.39 -1.84
CA SER A 219 -8.00 10.95 -2.08
C SER A 219 -8.38 10.62 -3.52
N LEU A 220 -7.84 9.53 -4.07
CA LEU A 220 -8.19 9.07 -5.42
C LEU A 220 -9.70 8.83 -5.56
N ASP A 221 -10.35 8.32 -4.51
CA ASP A 221 -11.80 8.12 -4.47
C ASP A 221 -12.59 9.42 -4.63
N ASP A 222 -12.19 10.47 -3.91
CA ASP A 222 -12.89 11.75 -3.95
C ASP A 222 -12.73 12.43 -5.32
N ILE A 223 -11.59 12.22 -5.98
CA ILE A 223 -11.36 12.64 -7.37
C ILE A 223 -12.28 11.84 -8.31
N MET A 224 -12.24 10.51 -8.23
CA MET A 224 -13.00 9.61 -9.11
C MET A 224 -14.52 9.74 -8.98
N THR A 225 -15.00 10.19 -7.81
CA THR A 225 -16.42 10.41 -7.51
C THR A 225 -16.86 11.86 -7.73
N GLY A 226 -15.93 12.76 -8.08
CA GLY A 226 -16.22 14.17 -8.32
C GLY A 226 -16.59 14.96 -7.06
N LYS A 227 -16.26 14.44 -5.87
CA LYS A 227 -16.43 15.19 -4.60
C LYS A 227 -15.47 16.37 -4.52
N VAL A 228 -14.34 16.28 -5.20
CA VAL A 228 -13.33 17.34 -5.32
C VAL A 228 -13.10 17.66 -6.79
N ASP A 229 -13.18 18.95 -7.15
CA ASP A 229 -12.65 19.45 -8.42
C ASP A 229 -11.11 19.53 -8.31
N PHE A 230 -10.47 18.40 -8.56
CA PHE A 230 -9.04 18.23 -8.33
C PHE A 230 -8.18 19.14 -9.21
N ALA A 231 -8.60 19.41 -10.45
CA ALA A 231 -7.88 20.31 -11.34
C ALA A 231 -7.85 21.74 -10.77
N SER A 232 -9.00 22.24 -10.30
CA SER A 232 -9.09 23.56 -9.67
C SER A 232 -8.32 23.61 -8.35
N LEU A 233 -8.39 22.55 -7.54
CA LEU A 233 -7.65 22.44 -6.28
C LEU A 233 -6.13 22.51 -6.52
N LEU A 234 -5.63 21.65 -7.41
CA LEU A 234 -4.21 21.57 -7.77
C LEU A 234 -3.72 22.92 -8.33
N LYS A 235 -4.53 23.57 -9.18
CA LYS A 235 -4.24 24.90 -9.72
C LYS A 235 -4.13 25.97 -8.62
N GLY A 236 -5.02 25.95 -7.62
CA GLY A 236 -4.96 26.87 -6.48
C GLY A 236 -3.65 26.74 -5.71
N TYR A 237 -3.28 25.52 -5.32
CA TYR A 237 -2.01 25.26 -4.62
C TYR A 237 -0.78 25.62 -5.46
N ALA A 238 -0.83 25.41 -6.78
CA ALA A 238 0.22 25.85 -7.69
C ALA A 238 0.35 27.38 -7.74
N GLN A 239 -0.76 28.12 -7.75
CA GLN A 239 -0.77 29.59 -7.76
C GLN A 239 -0.23 30.18 -6.45
N ASP A 240 -0.46 29.50 -5.33
CA ASP A 240 0.10 29.86 -4.02
C ASP A 240 1.60 29.51 -3.89
N GLY A 241 2.17 28.87 -4.92
CA GLY A 241 3.57 28.47 -4.98
C GLY A 241 3.91 27.21 -4.17
N TRP A 242 2.89 26.48 -3.69
CA TRP A 242 3.09 25.24 -2.93
C TRP A 242 3.73 24.14 -3.78
N LEU A 243 3.44 24.16 -5.09
CA LEU A 243 3.92 23.20 -6.09
C LEU A 243 5.09 23.73 -6.93
N ASP A 244 5.73 24.82 -6.48
CA ASP A 244 6.81 25.48 -7.23
C ASP A 244 7.98 24.54 -7.54
N ALA A 245 8.36 23.67 -6.59
CA ALA A 245 9.43 22.71 -6.80
C ALA A 245 9.05 21.67 -7.88
N ASP A 246 7.83 21.13 -7.81
CA ASP A 246 7.32 20.16 -8.78
C ASP A 246 7.24 20.76 -10.20
N ILE A 247 6.74 21.99 -10.30
CA ILE A 247 6.64 22.73 -11.57
C ILE A 247 8.03 23.03 -12.12
N TYR A 248 8.97 23.47 -11.28
CA TYR A 248 10.34 23.72 -11.70
C TYR A 248 11.04 22.44 -12.19
N ALA A 249 10.87 21.32 -11.48
CA ALA A 249 11.40 20.03 -11.91
C ALA A 249 10.86 19.63 -13.29
N MET A 250 9.55 19.79 -13.51
CA MET A 250 8.90 19.53 -14.79
C MET A 250 9.46 20.43 -15.91
N GLU A 251 9.62 21.74 -15.67
CA GLU A 251 10.20 22.69 -16.64
C GLU A 251 11.63 22.32 -17.04
N LYS A 252 12.40 21.76 -16.11
CA LYS A 252 13.80 21.36 -16.34
C LYS A 252 13.95 19.93 -16.85
N GLY A 253 12.85 19.19 -17.03
CA GLY A 253 12.88 17.78 -17.42
C GLY A 253 13.61 16.90 -16.40
N VAL A 254 13.61 17.30 -15.14
CA VAL A 254 14.22 16.52 -14.05
C VAL A 254 13.24 15.42 -13.67
N ALA A 255 13.65 14.17 -13.81
CA ALA A 255 12.89 13.05 -13.27
C ALA A 255 12.74 13.24 -11.75
N TRP A 256 11.51 13.17 -11.25
CA TRP A 256 11.20 13.52 -9.85
C TRP A 256 12.00 12.68 -8.84
N GLN A 257 12.35 11.42 -9.16
CA GLN A 257 13.20 10.59 -8.30
C GLN A 257 14.56 11.26 -8.04
N ASN A 258 15.08 11.97 -9.05
CA ASN A 258 16.33 12.71 -8.94
C ASN A 258 16.16 14.06 -8.21
N ALA A 259 14.93 14.55 -8.04
CA ALA A 259 14.63 15.77 -7.30
C ALA A 259 14.45 15.52 -5.79
N ILE A 260 14.20 14.28 -5.36
CA ILE A 260 13.83 13.96 -3.97
C ILE A 260 14.87 13.05 -3.27
N ILE A 261 15.66 12.26 -4.01
CA ILE A 261 16.50 11.21 -3.40
C ILE A 261 18.00 11.56 -3.43
N GLY A 262 18.64 11.47 -2.26
CA GLY A 262 20.10 11.47 -2.10
C GLY A 262 20.82 12.72 -2.63
N TYR A 263 22.01 12.52 -3.23
CA TYR A 263 22.81 13.61 -3.80
C TYR A 263 22.11 14.34 -4.97
N GLY A 264 21.18 13.67 -5.67
CA GLY A 264 20.37 14.30 -6.73
C GLY A 264 19.42 15.35 -6.15
N GLY A 265 18.71 14.99 -5.07
CA GLY A 265 17.81 15.91 -4.38
C GLY A 265 18.52 17.15 -3.85
N ALA A 266 19.68 16.98 -3.19
CA ALA A 266 20.46 18.12 -2.69
C ALA A 266 20.94 19.07 -3.80
N LEU A 267 21.28 18.53 -4.98
CA LEU A 267 21.65 19.34 -6.14
C LEU A 267 20.44 20.08 -6.72
N PHE A 268 19.31 19.39 -6.86
CA PHE A 268 18.05 19.98 -7.29
C PHE A 268 17.62 21.11 -6.34
N ASP A 269 17.61 20.86 -5.04
CA ASP A 269 17.28 21.85 -4.01
C ASP A 269 18.18 23.07 -4.11
N ASN A 270 19.48 22.88 -4.33
CA ASN A 270 20.41 23.98 -4.51
C ASN A 270 20.06 24.82 -5.74
N GLN A 271 19.82 24.18 -6.89
CA GLN A 271 19.43 24.85 -8.14
C GLN A 271 18.10 25.57 -8.01
N PHE A 272 17.09 24.91 -7.42
CA PHE A 272 15.76 25.47 -7.22
C PHE A 272 15.81 26.66 -6.25
N ASN A 273 16.52 26.54 -5.12
CA ASN A 273 16.68 27.64 -4.17
C ASN A 273 17.44 28.83 -4.80
N GLN A 274 18.46 28.59 -5.62
CA GLN A 274 19.12 29.65 -6.39
C GLN A 274 18.16 30.31 -7.39
N ALA A 275 17.35 29.52 -8.11
CA ALA A 275 16.34 30.06 -9.02
C ALA A 275 15.33 30.94 -8.26
N LYS A 276 14.82 30.48 -7.11
CA LYS A 276 13.93 31.24 -6.22
C LYS A 276 14.58 32.54 -5.73
N ALA A 277 15.85 32.49 -5.30
CA ALA A 277 16.60 33.67 -4.88
C ALA A 277 16.77 34.68 -6.03
N ASN A 278 16.86 34.20 -7.28
CA ASN A 278 16.91 35.01 -8.49
C ASN A 278 15.52 35.45 -9.00
N GLY A 279 14.46 35.26 -8.20
CA GLY A 279 13.11 35.74 -8.49
C GLY A 279 12.27 34.80 -9.35
N TRP A 280 12.69 33.55 -9.55
CA TRP A 280 11.85 32.55 -10.23
C TRP A 280 10.55 32.32 -9.45
N LYS A 281 9.46 32.25 -10.20
CA LYS A 281 8.12 31.84 -9.76
C LYS A 281 7.46 31.11 -10.93
N ALA A 282 6.63 30.13 -10.64
CA ALA A 282 5.87 29.45 -11.67
C ALA A 282 5.03 30.46 -12.48
N SER A 283 5.12 30.39 -13.81
CA SER A 283 4.27 31.20 -14.68
C SER A 283 2.87 30.58 -14.77
N ASN A 284 1.84 31.37 -15.10
CA ASN A 284 0.50 30.83 -15.34
C ASN A 284 0.51 29.71 -16.39
N GLN A 285 1.33 29.83 -17.44
CA GLN A 285 1.49 28.80 -18.46
C GLN A 285 2.11 27.52 -17.89
N SER A 286 3.11 27.65 -17.02
CA SER A 286 3.77 26.51 -16.36
C SER A 286 2.81 25.78 -15.43
N ILE A 287 2.03 26.54 -14.65
CA ILE A 287 0.98 26.03 -13.76
C ILE A 287 -0.07 25.26 -14.57
N ASP A 288 -0.62 25.88 -15.64
CA ASP A 288 -1.63 25.24 -16.47
C ASP A 288 -1.08 23.98 -17.15
N SER A 289 0.16 24.02 -17.61
CA SER A 289 0.82 22.85 -18.23
C SER A 289 1.00 21.70 -17.24
N TYR A 290 1.37 22.02 -16.00
CA TYR A 290 1.54 21.04 -14.93
C TYR A 290 0.20 20.39 -14.57
N VAL A 291 -0.83 21.21 -14.29
CA VAL A 291 -2.17 20.72 -13.94
C VAL A 291 -2.72 19.84 -15.07
N ASN A 292 -2.65 20.30 -16.32
CA ASN A 292 -3.14 19.52 -17.46
C ASN A 292 -2.38 18.20 -17.61
N SER A 293 -1.05 18.20 -17.43
CA SER A 293 -0.26 16.96 -17.50
C SER A 293 -0.70 15.93 -16.45
N ILE A 294 -0.89 16.36 -15.20
CA ILE A 294 -1.37 15.46 -14.14
C ILE A 294 -2.77 14.94 -14.45
N MET A 295 -3.68 15.82 -14.86
CA MET A 295 -5.06 15.43 -15.19
C MET A 295 -5.13 14.46 -16.38
N ASP A 296 -4.39 14.70 -17.46
CA ASP A 296 -4.38 13.85 -18.65
C ASP A 296 -3.84 12.46 -18.33
N ARG A 297 -2.72 12.40 -17.59
CA ARG A 297 -2.10 11.14 -17.15
C ARG A 297 -3.05 10.36 -16.23
N LEU A 298 -3.64 11.02 -15.25
CA LEU A 298 -4.59 10.42 -14.32
C LEU A 298 -5.83 9.89 -15.05
N ASN A 299 -6.45 10.69 -15.92
CA ASN A 299 -7.62 10.28 -16.67
C ASN A 299 -7.33 9.09 -17.60
N ASN A 300 -6.17 9.09 -18.27
CA ASN A 300 -5.73 7.98 -19.10
C ASN A 300 -5.55 6.69 -18.28
N LEU A 301 -4.89 6.77 -17.14
CA LEU A 301 -4.68 5.61 -16.27
C LEU A 301 -5.99 5.08 -15.69
N LEU A 302 -6.88 5.97 -15.24
CA LEU A 302 -8.18 5.62 -14.70
C LEU A 302 -9.07 4.93 -15.74
N GLY A 303 -9.00 5.35 -17.01
CA GLY A 303 -9.71 4.71 -18.11
C GLY A 303 -9.31 3.24 -18.35
N GLN A 304 -8.18 2.79 -17.80
CA GLN A 304 -7.66 1.43 -17.99
C GLN A 304 -7.72 0.56 -16.73
N THR A 305 -7.77 1.17 -15.55
CA THR A 305 -7.49 0.48 -14.27
C THR A 305 -8.68 0.47 -13.32
N ARG A 306 -9.64 1.38 -13.49
CA ARG A 306 -10.80 1.54 -12.60
C ARG A 306 -11.79 0.38 -12.76
N VAL A 307 -12.42 0.00 -11.63
CA VAL A 307 -13.50 -1.00 -11.52
C VAL A 307 -14.86 -0.33 -11.39
#